data_AF-A0A8T0F6X2-F1
#
_entry.id   AF-A0A8T0F6X2-F1
#
_cell.length_a   1.000
_cell.length_b   1.000
_cell.length_c   1.000
_cell.angle_alpha   90.00
_cell.angle_beta   90.00
_cell.angle_gamma   90.00
#
_symmetry.space_group_name_H-M   'P 1'
#
loop_
_entity.id
_entity.type
_entity.pdbx_description
1 polymer ?
#
loop_
_entity_poly.entity_id
_entity_poly.type
_entity_poly.pdbx_seq_one_letter_code
_entity_poly.pdbx_strand_id
1 'polypeptide(L)'
;MADRITQLQDAVNAQAENICNSIGILQQTATPSIFPEFERAGPKPAPPSEDLCQNFATLITRTAKEIDILIDSLPNEESYPELQEASIKSLTADNNEAAQALEEAVVKGEQLLEQVRNVLRVIAESEQEMQKINSFPSKRSEPVVKEEPEDAE
;
A
#
# COMPACT_ATOMS: atom_id res chain seq x y z
N MET A 1 -8.07 6.35 -6.50
CA MET A 1 -7.46 7.23 -5.49
C MET A 1 -7.52 8.62 -6.08
N ALA A 2 -8.51 9.41 -5.69
CA ALA A 2 -8.74 10.74 -6.27
C ALA A 2 -7.74 11.74 -5.69
N ASP A 3 -7.22 12.65 -6.50
CA ASP A 3 -6.40 13.75 -6.03
C ASP A 3 -7.20 14.67 -5.08
N ARG A 4 -6.52 15.45 -4.22
CA ARG A 4 -7.19 16.33 -3.26
C ARG A 4 -8.11 17.35 -3.93
N ILE A 5 -7.74 17.85 -5.12
CA ILE A 5 -8.61 18.74 -5.90
C ILE A 5 -9.87 18.02 -6.35
N THR A 6 -9.75 16.78 -6.83
CA THR A 6 -10.93 15.98 -7.22
C THR A 6 -11.83 15.69 -6.03
N GLN A 7 -11.26 15.32 -4.88
CA GLN A 7 -12.02 15.12 -3.64
C GLN A 7 -12.77 16.38 -3.21
N LEU A 8 -12.15 17.56 -3.34
CA LEU A 8 -12.78 18.84 -3.04
C LEU A 8 -13.95 19.13 -3.98
N GLN A 9 -13.79 18.86 -5.28
CA GLN A 9 -14.88 18.99 -6.26
C GLN A 9 -16.06 18.08 -5.91
N ASP A 10 -15.79 16.82 -5.57
CA ASP A 10 -16.83 15.87 -5.18
C ASP A 10 -17.56 16.31 -3.90
N ALA A 11 -16.83 16.82 -2.90
CA ALA A 11 -17.40 17.32 -1.66
C ALA A 11 -18.27 18.57 -1.87
N VAL A 12 -17.85 19.49 -2.74
CA VAL A 12 -18.65 20.67 -3.11
C VAL A 12 -19.92 20.26 -3.85
N ASN A 13 -19.84 19.31 -4.78
CA ASN A 13 -21.03 18.78 -5.46
C ASN A 13 -21.99 18.12 -4.48
N ALA A 14 -21.49 17.27 -3.57
CA ALA A 14 -22.29 16.64 -2.54
C ALA A 14 -22.95 17.67 -1.60
N GLN A 15 -22.25 18.76 -1.27
CA GLN A 15 -22.82 19.85 -0.47
C GLN A 15 -23.97 20.55 -1.20
N ALA A 16 -23.81 20.81 -2.50
CA ALA A 16 -24.88 21.40 -3.32
C ALA A 16 -26.11 20.50 -3.39
N GLU A 17 -25.92 19.18 -3.55
CA GLU A 17 -26.99 18.19 -3.51
C GLU A 17 -27.69 18.15 -2.15
N ASN A 18 -26.93 18.12 -1.04
CA ASN A 18 -27.48 18.14 0.31
C ASN A 18 -28.36 19.37 0.56
N ILE A 19 -27.91 20.55 0.13
CA ILE A 19 -28.67 21.80 0.25
C ILE A 19 -29.93 21.73 -0.62
N CYS A 20 -29.80 21.37 -1.90
CA CYS A 20 -30.93 21.32 -2.83
C CYS A 20 -32.02 20.34 -2.36
N ASN A 21 -31.62 19.14 -1.97
CA ASN A 21 -32.53 18.12 -1.45
C ASN A 21 -33.19 18.56 -0.14
N SER A 22 -32.45 19.20 0.76
CA SER A 22 -33.01 19.73 2.01
C SER A 22 -34.09 20.78 1.76
N ILE A 23 -33.89 21.69 0.80
CA ILE A 23 -34.89 22.69 0.41
C ILE A 23 -36.13 22.02 -0.16
N GLY A 24 -35.97 21.01 -1.02
CA GLY A 24 -37.10 20.26 -1.57
C GLY A 24 -37.95 19.60 -0.48
N ILE A 25 -37.32 18.96 0.50
CA ILE A 25 -38.02 18.35 1.64
C ILE A 25 -38.69 19.39 2.53
N LEU A 26 -38.03 20.52 2.80
CA LEU A 26 -38.63 21.62 3.56
C LEU A 26 -39.89 22.17 2.87
N GLN A 27 -39.86 22.32 1.55
CA GLN A 27 -41.04 22.76 0.78
C GLN A 27 -42.15 21.72 0.77
N GLN A 28 -41.82 20.43 0.65
CA GLN A 28 -42.81 19.35 0.68
C GLN A 28 -43.50 19.21 2.04
N THR A 29 -42.75 19.45 3.12
CA THR A 29 -43.23 19.28 4.50
C THR A 29 -43.72 20.60 5.13
N ALA A 30 -43.63 21.71 4.40
CA ALA A 30 -44.08 23.01 4.85
C ALA A 30 -45.59 23.00 5.13
N THR A 31 -45.95 23.45 6.32
CA THR A 31 -47.36 23.60 6.72
C THR A 31 -47.79 25.06 6.49
N PRO A 32 -48.99 25.31 5.95
CA PRO A 32 -49.46 26.68 5.75
C PRO A 32 -49.50 27.45 7.07
N SER A 33 -48.94 28.66 7.09
CA SER A 33 -49.07 29.54 8.24
C SER A 33 -50.53 30.00 8.36
N ILE A 34 -51.14 29.77 9.52
CA ILE A 34 -52.52 30.19 9.80
C ILE A 34 -52.44 31.57 10.45
N PHE A 35 -53.11 32.56 9.83
CA PHE A 35 -53.29 33.86 10.45
C PHE A 35 -54.54 33.85 11.34
N PRO A 36 -54.49 34.43 12.55
CA PRO A 36 -55.61 34.39 13.51
C PRO A 36 -56.95 34.89 12.94
N GLU A 37 -56.92 35.83 11.99
CA GLU A 37 -58.11 36.39 11.34
C GLU A 37 -58.74 35.53 10.24
N PHE A 38 -58.10 34.42 9.85
CA PHE A 38 -58.51 33.58 8.72
C PHE A 38 -58.61 32.09 9.07
N GLU A 39 -58.95 31.74 10.32
CA GLU A 39 -59.19 30.34 10.72
C GLU A 39 -60.38 29.71 9.94
N ARG A 40 -60.11 29.24 8.71
CA ARG A 40 -60.88 28.17 8.11
C ARG A 40 -60.36 26.88 8.72
N ALA A 41 -61.28 26.10 9.30
CA ALA A 41 -61.06 24.72 9.74
C ALA A 41 -60.65 23.84 8.56
N GLY A 42 -59.39 23.95 8.14
CA GLY A 42 -58.73 23.07 7.19
C GLY A 42 -58.15 21.84 7.90
N PRO A 43 -57.76 20.81 7.15
CA PRO A 43 -57.23 19.58 7.72
C PRO A 43 -55.99 19.88 8.58
N LYS A 44 -55.90 19.24 9.75
CA LYS A 44 -54.75 19.37 10.66
C LYS A 44 -53.46 19.05 9.89
N PRO A 45 -52.43 19.91 9.98
CA PRO A 45 -51.15 19.62 9.34
C PRO A 45 -50.57 18.31 9.90
N ALA A 46 -50.00 17.49 9.01
CA ALA A 46 -49.19 16.34 9.42
C ALA A 46 -47.98 16.84 10.23
N PRO A 47 -47.54 16.10 11.27
CA PRO A 47 -46.38 16.50 12.05
C PRO A 47 -45.18 16.70 11.11
N PRO A 48 -44.41 17.79 11.28
CA PRO A 48 -43.21 18.00 10.49
C PRO A 48 -42.27 16.81 10.70
N SER A 49 -41.64 16.37 9.62
CA SER A 49 -40.61 15.34 9.68
C SER A 49 -39.32 15.94 10.25
N GLU A 50 -39.32 16.28 11.54
CA GLU A 50 -38.19 16.90 12.26
C GLU A 50 -36.90 16.08 12.11
N ASP A 51 -37.01 14.74 12.05
CA ASP A 51 -35.87 13.85 11.85
C ASP A 51 -35.16 14.08 10.50
N LEU A 52 -35.90 14.31 9.41
CA LEU A 52 -35.29 14.56 8.09
C LEU A 52 -34.56 15.91 8.06
N CYS A 53 -35.14 16.95 8.66
CA CYS A 53 -34.50 18.25 8.76
C CYS A 53 -33.20 18.17 9.56
N GLN A 54 -33.22 17.45 10.69
CA GLN A 54 -32.04 17.26 11.52
C GLN A 54 -30.95 16.43 10.81
N ASN A 55 -31.36 15.41 10.03
CA ASN A 55 -30.44 14.62 9.22
C ASN A 55 -29.75 15.47 8.14
N PHE A 56 -30.51 16.27 7.39
CA PHE A 56 -29.93 17.18 6.39
C PHE A 56 -29.03 18.24 7.02
N ALA A 57 -29.41 18.83 8.15
CA ALA A 57 -28.57 19.78 8.88
C ALA A 57 -27.23 19.15 9.29
N THR A 58 -27.26 17.89 9.73
CA THR A 58 -26.06 17.12 10.09
C THR A 58 -25.19 16.85 8.87
N LEU A 59 -25.77 16.41 7.75
CA LEU A 59 -25.05 16.17 6.49
C LEU A 59 -24.39 17.44 5.96
N ILE A 60 -25.13 18.55 5.88
CA ILE A 60 -24.64 19.86 5.43
C ILE A 60 -23.47 20.33 6.30
N THR A 61 -23.60 20.22 7.63
CA THR A 61 -22.55 20.66 8.56
C THR A 61 -21.30 19.78 8.44
N ARG A 62 -21.48 18.47 8.32
CA ARG A 62 -20.37 17.53 8.18
C ARG A 62 -19.62 17.77 6.88
N THR A 63 -20.32 17.82 5.76
CA THR A 63 -19.70 18.00 4.44
C THR A 63 -19.04 19.38 4.33
N ALA A 64 -19.59 20.43 4.95
CA ALA A 64 -18.90 21.73 5.06
C ALA A 64 -17.55 21.63 5.80
N LYS A 65 -17.50 20.91 6.93
CA LYS A 65 -16.24 20.68 7.64
C LYS A 65 -15.25 19.84 6.84
N GLU A 66 -15.74 18.85 6.10
CA GLU A 66 -14.91 18.03 5.21
C GLU A 66 -14.29 18.89 4.10
N ILE A 67 -15.03 19.87 3.56
CA ILE A 67 -14.51 20.87 2.61
C ILE A 67 -13.39 21.70 3.24
N ASP A 68 -13.60 22.23 4.46
CA ASP A 68 -12.56 23.02 5.16
C ASP A 68 -11.27 22.22 5.36
N ILE A 69 -11.40 20.97 5.84
CA ILE A 69 -10.24 20.07 6.03
C ILE A 69 -9.54 19.79 4.70
N LEU A 70 -10.29 19.63 3.61
CA LEU A 70 -9.70 19.41 2.29
C LEU A 70 -8.92 20.62 1.81
N ILE A 71 -9.46 21.83 2.01
CA ILE A 71 -8.77 23.10 1.69
C ILE A 71 -7.48 23.23 2.51
N ASP A 72 -7.53 22.98 3.82
CA ASP A 72 -6.36 23.04 4.71
C ASP A 72 -5.30 21.98 4.36
N SER A 73 -5.70 20.89 3.70
CA SER A 73 -4.81 19.82 3.27
C SER A 73 -4.18 20.05 1.90
N LEU A 74 -4.56 21.11 1.19
CA LEU A 74 -3.95 21.42 -0.10
C LEU A 74 -2.48 21.83 0.11
N PRO A 75 -1.57 21.39 -0.78
CA PRO A 75 -0.20 21.86 -0.74
C PRO A 75 -0.16 23.38 -0.86
N ASN A 76 0.69 24.05 -0.06
CA ASN A 76 0.81 25.51 -0.05
C ASN A 76 1.04 26.08 -1.46
N GLU A 77 0.27 27.12 -1.80
CA GLU A 77 0.27 27.78 -3.11
C GLU A 77 1.57 28.59 -3.40
N GLU A 78 2.45 28.75 -2.40
CA GLU A 78 3.75 29.44 -2.52
C GLU A 78 4.88 28.58 -3.13
N SER A 79 4.57 27.45 -3.77
CA SER A 79 5.53 26.82 -4.67
C SER A 79 5.59 27.60 -5.98
N TYR A 80 6.40 28.67 -5.98
CA TYR A 80 6.78 29.36 -7.21
C TYR A 80 7.23 28.32 -8.26
N PRO A 81 6.79 28.42 -9.53
CA PRO A 81 7.10 27.43 -10.56
C PRO A 81 8.60 27.13 -10.65
N GLU A 82 9.45 28.14 -10.44
CA GLU A 82 10.91 27.95 -10.45
C GLU A 82 11.43 27.12 -9.27
N LEU A 83 10.88 27.28 -8.06
CA LEU A 83 11.25 26.47 -6.89
C LEU A 83 10.81 25.03 -7.06
N GLN A 84 9.63 24.80 -7.62
CA GLN A 84 9.14 23.46 -7.90
C GLN A 84 10.00 22.77 -8.97
N GLU A 85 10.37 23.48 -10.03
CA GLU A 85 11.27 22.95 -11.06
C GLU A 85 12.66 22.61 -10.48
N ALA A 86 13.22 23.47 -9.63
CA ALA A 86 14.49 23.20 -8.95
C ALA A 86 14.39 21.97 -8.04
N SER A 87 13.29 21.85 -7.27
CA SER A 87 13.05 20.69 -6.41
C SER A 87 12.90 19.40 -7.23
N ILE A 88 12.20 19.43 -8.37
CA ILE A 88 12.05 18.27 -9.26
C ILE A 88 13.41 17.85 -9.83
N LYS A 89 14.24 18.81 -10.26
CA LYS A 89 15.58 18.53 -10.76
C LYS A 89 16.46 17.87 -9.69
N SER A 90 16.44 18.38 -8.47
CA SER A 90 17.17 17.79 -7.34
C SER A 90 16.69 16.37 -7.05
N LEU A 91 15.38 16.16 -6.92
CA LEU A 91 14.81 14.84 -6.65
C LEU A 91 15.11 13.83 -7.75
N THR A 92 15.17 14.28 -9.01
CA THR A 92 15.51 13.43 -10.14
C THR A 92 17.00 13.03 -10.11
N ALA A 93 17.88 13.96 -9.73
CA ALA A 93 19.30 13.64 -9.53
C ALA A 93 19.49 12.63 -8.39
N ASP A 94 18.85 12.86 -7.24
CA ASP A 94 18.91 11.95 -6.08
C ASP A 94 18.35 10.57 -6.42
N ASN A 95 17.25 10.52 -7.19
CA ASN A 95 16.66 9.26 -7.63
C ASN A 95 17.59 8.48 -8.57
N ASN A 96 18.26 9.17 -9.49
CA ASN A 96 19.23 8.54 -10.39
C ASN A 96 20.45 7.99 -9.63
N GLU A 97 20.97 8.75 -8.66
CA GLU A 97 22.08 8.28 -7.82
C GLU A 97 21.67 7.05 -7.00
N ALA A 98 20.50 7.08 -6.38
CA ALA A 98 19.97 5.94 -5.63
C ALA A 98 19.74 4.72 -6.53
N ALA A 99 19.27 4.92 -7.76
CA ALA A 99 19.09 3.84 -8.73
C ALA A 99 20.42 3.21 -9.15
N GLN A 100 21.46 4.02 -9.39
CA GLN A 100 22.79 3.51 -9.73
C GLN A 100 23.41 2.73 -8.56
N ALA A 101 23.30 3.25 -7.34
CA ALA A 101 23.76 2.55 -6.15
C ALA A 101 23.03 1.21 -5.94
N LEU A 102 21.73 1.17 -6.23
CA LEU A 102 20.94 -0.06 -6.21
C LEU A 102 21.42 -1.05 -7.27
N GLU A 103 21.67 -0.61 -8.50
CA GLU A 103 22.17 -1.47 -9.58
C GLU A 103 23.52 -2.10 -9.22
N GLU A 104 24.45 -1.30 -8.69
CA GLU A 104 25.73 -1.83 -8.22
C GLU A 104 25.57 -2.85 -7.09
N ALA A 105 24.66 -2.60 -6.15
CA ALA A 105 24.39 -3.53 -5.05
C ALA A 105 23.80 -4.85 -5.57
N VAL A 106 22.90 -4.79 -6.56
CA VAL A 106 22.33 -5.97 -7.21
C VAL A 106 23.42 -6.78 -7.90
N VAL A 107 24.28 -6.15 -8.71
CA VAL A 107 25.38 -6.83 -9.41
C VAL A 107 26.33 -7.53 -8.42
N LYS A 108 26.72 -6.85 -7.34
CA LYS A 108 27.56 -7.44 -6.29
C LYS A 108 26.84 -8.62 -5.61
N GLY A 109 25.54 -8.49 -5.37
CA GLY A 109 24.71 -9.55 -4.79
C GLY A 109 24.62 -10.79 -5.69
N GLU A 110 24.42 -10.60 -6.99
CA GLU A 110 24.37 -11.69 -7.98
C GLU A 110 25.71 -12.43 -8.09
N GLN A 111 26.82 -11.71 -8.11
CA GLN A 111 28.16 -12.31 -8.11
C GLN A 111 28.41 -13.16 -6.86
N LEU A 112 28.04 -12.65 -5.68
CA LEU A 112 28.17 -13.40 -4.44
C LEU A 112 27.29 -14.65 -4.44
N LEU A 113 26.06 -14.55 -4.95
CA LEU A 113 25.15 -15.68 -5.09
C LEU A 113 25.72 -16.76 -6.01
N GLU A 114 26.35 -16.36 -7.11
CA GLU A 114 27.02 -17.29 -8.03
C GLU A 114 28.20 -18.01 -7.36
N GLN A 115 29.02 -17.28 -6.59
CA GLN A 115 30.11 -17.88 -5.82
C GLN A 115 29.60 -18.93 -4.82
N VAL A 116 28.54 -18.60 -4.06
CA VAL A 116 27.92 -19.54 -3.12
C VAL A 116 27.38 -20.78 -3.85
N ARG A 117 26.71 -20.60 -4.99
CA ARG A 117 26.21 -21.71 -5.82
C ARG A 117 27.35 -22.62 -6.31
N ASN A 118 28.49 -22.04 -6.72
CA ASN A 118 29.65 -22.80 -7.16
C ASN A 118 30.27 -23.62 -6.03
N VAL A 119 30.41 -23.04 -4.83
CA VAL A 119 30.92 -23.76 -3.65
C VAL A 119 29.98 -24.92 -3.27
N LEU A 120 28.67 -24.67 -3.27
CA LEU A 120 27.68 -25.73 -3.00
C LEU A 120 27.74 -26.86 -4.03
N ARG A 121 27.99 -26.55 -5.31
CA ARG A 121 28.17 -27.57 -6.36
C ARG A 121 29.40 -28.44 -6.10
N VAL A 122 30.53 -27.82 -5.75
CA VAL A 122 31.78 -28.55 -5.42
C VAL A 122 31.60 -29.45 -4.20
N ILE A 123 30.90 -28.98 -3.16
CA ILE A 123 30.60 -29.79 -1.98
C ILE A 123 29.77 -31.01 -2.38
N ALA A 124 28.69 -30.82 -3.15
CA ALA A 124 27.84 -31.91 -3.61
C ALA A 124 28.60 -32.93 -4.48
N GLU A 125 29.46 -32.47 -5.39
CA GLU A 125 30.33 -33.33 -6.21
C GLU A 125 31.32 -34.13 -5.34
N SER A 126 31.94 -33.49 -4.35
CA SER A 126 32.88 -34.13 -3.42
C SER A 126 32.21 -35.18 -2.54
N GLU A 127 30.99 -34.92 -2.04
CA GLU A 127 30.23 -35.89 -1.27
C GLU A 127 29.86 -37.11 -2.13
N GLN A 128 29.47 -36.87 -3.39
CA GLN A 128 29.13 -37.94 -4.33
C GLN A 128 30.36 -38.79 -4.69
N GLU A 129 31.54 -38.19 -4.86
CA GLU A 129 32.79 -38.90 -5.10
C GLU A 129 33.21 -39.73 -3.88
N MET A 130 33.12 -39.17 -2.67
CA MET A 130 33.44 -39.89 -1.44
C MET A 130 32.51 -41.09 -1.22
N GLN A 131 31.22 -40.97 -1.56
CA GLN A 131 30.28 -42.10 -1.56
C GLN A 131 30.68 -43.20 -2.56
N LYS A 132 31.12 -42.83 -3.77
CA LYS A 132 31.60 -43.81 -4.77
C LYS A 132 32.82 -44.56 -4.26
N ILE A 133 33.80 -43.85 -3.69
CA ILE A 133 35.03 -44.46 -3.15
C ILE A 133 34.70 -45.42 -1.99
N ASN A 134 33.82 -45.02 -1.08
CA ASN A 134 33.39 -45.87 0.04
C ASN A 134 32.55 -47.09 -0.40
N SER A 135 31.96 -47.07 -1.59
CA SER A 135 31.21 -48.20 -2.15
C SER A 135 32.09 -49.27 -2.81
N PHE A 136 33.40 -49.05 -2.98
CA PHE A 136 34.35 -50.07 -3.43
C PHE A 136 34.91 -50.85 -2.23
N PRO A 137 34.71 -52.18 -2.12
CA PRO A 137 35.22 -52.94 -0.99
C PRO A 137 36.75 -53.04 -1.10
N SER A 138 37.43 -52.59 -0.05
CA SER A 138 38.87 -52.76 0.16
C SER A 138 39.19 -54.26 0.20
N LYS A 139 39.66 -54.83 -0.91
CA LYS A 139 40.32 -56.15 -0.91
C LYS A 139 41.67 -56.01 -0.21
N ARG A 140 41.65 -56.12 1.12
CA ARG A 140 42.87 -56.25 1.93
C ARG A 140 43.47 -57.63 1.62
N SER A 141 44.54 -57.65 0.83
CA SER A 141 45.38 -58.82 0.56
C SER A 141 45.96 -59.37 1.87
N GLU A 142 45.66 -60.62 2.19
CA GLU A 142 46.30 -61.37 3.28
C GLU A 142 47.79 -61.58 2.99
N PRO A 143 48.69 -61.51 3.99
CA PRO A 143 50.09 -61.83 3.79
C PRO A 143 50.27 -63.36 3.76
N VAL A 144 50.80 -63.86 2.64
CA VAL A 144 51.28 -65.25 2.51
C VAL A 144 52.49 -65.42 3.42
N VAL A 145 52.31 -66.17 4.52
CA VAL A 145 53.40 -66.66 5.36
C VAL A 145 54.16 -67.72 4.56
N LYS A 146 55.43 -67.45 4.25
CA LYS A 146 56.37 -68.47 3.78
C LYS A 146 57.00 -69.09 5.01
N GLU A 147 56.71 -70.36 5.28
CA GLU A 147 57.48 -71.18 6.24
C GLU A 147 58.85 -71.52 5.61
N GLU A 148 59.92 -71.13 6.27
CA GLU A 148 61.27 -71.68 6.05
C GLU A 148 61.41 -73.03 6.78
N PRO A 149 62.23 -73.97 6.26
CA PRO A 149 62.40 -75.27 6.88
C PRO A 149 63.37 -75.19 8.08
N GLU A 150 62.97 -75.75 9.23
CA GLU A 150 63.86 -75.97 10.37
C GLU A 150 64.88 -77.07 10.05
N ASP A 151 66.15 -76.72 10.28
CA ASP A 151 67.31 -77.59 10.17
C ASP A 151 67.28 -78.74 11.18
N ALA A 152 67.84 -79.87 10.75
CA ALA A 152 67.98 -81.11 11.49
C ALA A 152 69.05 -81.03 12.59
N GLU A 153 68.72 -81.57 13.76
CA GLU A 153 69.67 -82.20 14.71
C GLU A 153 69.15 -83.58 15.12
#